data_AF-A0A6M5UIY8-F1
#
_entry.id   AF-A0A6M5UIY8-F1
#
_cell.length_a   1.000
_cell.length_b   1.000
_cell.length_c   1.000
_cell.angle_alpha   90.00
_cell.angle_beta   90.00
_cell.angle_gamma   90.00
#
_symmetry.space_group_name_H-M   'P 1'
#
loop_
_entity.id
_entity.type
_entity.pdbx_description
1 polymer ?
#
loop_
_entity_poly.entity_id
_entity_poly.type
_entity_poly.pdbx_seq_one_letter_code
_entity_poly.pdbx_strand_id
1 'polypeptide(L)'
;MRIELTVTEAVEIARATGGLPPYVRSVTGEGDDVRVVVDLREVPDPPSALRLAARLVPVVRATLHVESVVAGTAVLAVEANAAGLPAHKLLGFVEAPLQGALRSHGLPPEAVRVLPDARVAVDVQALLGGVLEHTFPGFQLTELAFADGTLRLDGRL
;
A
#
# COMPACT_ATOMS: atom_id res chain seq x y z
N MET A 1 -2.63 -20.17 -12.31
CA MET A 1 -3.54 -19.05 -12.62
C MET A 1 -2.72 -17.78 -12.61
N ARG A 2 -2.94 -16.89 -13.57
CA ARG A 2 -2.22 -15.61 -13.69
C ARG A 2 -3.23 -14.47 -13.72
N ILE A 3 -2.98 -13.44 -12.93
CA ILE A 3 -3.73 -12.19 -12.93
C ILE A 3 -2.73 -11.07 -13.21
N GLU A 4 -3.04 -10.22 -14.19
CA GLU A 4 -2.27 -9.04 -14.55
C GLU A 4 -3.17 -7.82 -14.45
N LEU A 5 -2.64 -6.75 -13.88
CA LEU A 5 -3.38 -5.54 -13.60
C LEU A 5 -2.42 -4.35 -13.59
N THR A 6 -2.76 -3.29 -14.32
CA THR A 6 -2.02 -2.03 -14.23
C THR A 6 -2.29 -1.34 -12.89
N VAL A 7 -1.37 -0.45 -12.46
CA VAL A 7 -1.61 0.38 -11.27
C VAL A 7 -2.90 1.19 -11.43
N THR A 8 -3.18 1.68 -12.64
CA THR A 8 -4.40 2.45 -12.93
C THR A 8 -5.65 1.62 -12.65
N GLU A 9 -5.72 0.39 -13.16
CA GLU A 9 -6.88 -0.49 -12.93
C GLU A 9 -7.02 -0.84 -11.44
N ALA A 10 -5.91 -1.11 -10.72
CA ALA A 10 -5.94 -1.32 -9.27
C ALA A 10 -6.57 -0.14 -8.52
N VAL A 11 -6.17 1.07 -8.89
CA VAL A 11 -6.61 2.31 -8.27
C VAL A 11 -8.06 2.58 -8.59
N GLU A 12 -8.51 2.33 -9.81
CA GLU A 12 -9.91 2.46 -10.20
C GLU A 12 -10.81 1.48 -9.43
N ILE A 13 -10.39 0.22 -9.29
CA ILE A 13 -11.09 -0.77 -8.46
C ILE A 13 -11.14 -0.31 -7.00
N ALA A 14 -10.01 0.14 -6.45
CA ALA A 14 -9.94 0.63 -5.07
C ALA A 14 -10.83 1.86 -4.86
N ARG A 15 -10.91 2.79 -5.82
CA ARG A 15 -11.80 3.95 -5.74
C ARG A 15 -13.27 3.54 -5.83
N ALA A 16 -13.62 2.65 -6.76
CA ALA A 16 -14.99 2.19 -6.95
C ALA A 16 -15.54 1.43 -5.72
N THR A 17 -14.67 0.73 -5.00
CA THR A 17 -14.99 -0.03 -3.79
C THR A 17 -14.80 0.78 -2.50
N GLY A 18 -14.34 2.02 -2.60
CA GLY A 18 -14.01 2.87 -1.44
C GLY A 18 -12.77 2.42 -0.66
N GLY A 19 -11.99 1.47 -1.18
CA GLY A 19 -10.76 0.93 -0.56
C GLY A 19 -9.56 1.88 -0.58
N LEU A 20 -9.60 2.97 -1.36
CA LEU A 20 -8.55 3.99 -1.33
C LEU A 20 -8.84 5.03 -0.22
N PRO A 21 -7.96 5.19 0.78
CA PRO A 21 -8.18 6.18 1.83
C PRO A 21 -8.26 7.61 1.28
N PRO A 22 -9.07 8.50 1.89
CA PRO A 22 -9.33 9.84 1.35
C PRO A 22 -8.06 10.70 1.23
N TYR A 23 -7.11 10.52 2.15
CA TYR A 23 -5.82 11.21 2.13
C TYR A 23 -4.90 10.79 0.98
N VAL A 24 -5.20 9.72 0.24
CA VAL A 24 -4.44 9.31 -0.93
C VAL A 24 -4.98 10.04 -2.17
N ARG A 25 -4.22 11.02 -2.66
CA ARG A 25 -4.61 11.87 -3.79
C ARG A 25 -4.44 11.15 -5.12
N SER A 26 -3.26 10.55 -5.33
CA SER A 26 -2.95 9.84 -6.57
C SER A 26 -2.03 8.66 -6.29
N VAL A 27 -2.16 7.65 -7.13
CA VAL A 27 -1.30 6.48 -7.19
C VAL A 27 -1.06 6.20 -8.67
N THR A 28 0.20 6.09 -9.08
CA THR A 28 0.60 5.91 -10.48
C THR A 28 1.78 4.96 -10.57
N GLY A 29 1.81 4.10 -11.58
CA GLY A 29 2.98 3.28 -11.91
C GLY A 29 3.88 3.98 -12.92
N GLU A 30 5.20 3.97 -12.70
CA GLU A 30 6.20 4.43 -13.67
C GLU A 30 7.41 3.50 -13.61
N GLY A 31 7.67 2.77 -14.70
CA GLY A 31 8.68 1.71 -14.70
C GLY A 31 8.38 0.66 -13.63
N ASP A 32 9.35 0.42 -12.75
CA ASP A 32 9.27 -0.56 -11.65
C ASP A 32 8.86 0.08 -10.31
N ASP A 33 8.44 1.35 -10.35
CA ASP A 33 8.05 2.13 -9.17
C ASP A 33 6.56 2.42 -9.14
N VAL A 34 5.98 2.36 -7.94
CA VAL A 34 4.65 2.90 -7.64
C VAL A 34 4.81 4.22 -6.91
N ARG A 35 4.33 5.31 -7.51
CA ARG A 35 4.33 6.64 -6.90
C ARG A 35 2.99 6.95 -6.25
N VAL A 36 3.03 7.41 -5.01
CA VAL A 36 1.86 7.73 -4.21
C VAL A 36 1.96 9.19 -3.74
N VAL A 37 0.86 9.94 -3.85
CA VAL A 37 0.76 11.30 -3.31
C VAL A 37 -0.28 11.29 -2.20
N VAL A 38 0.13 11.78 -1.03
CA VAL A 38 -0.70 11.81 0.18
C VAL A 38 -0.84 13.25 0.68
N ASP A 39 -2.06 13.63 1.07
CA ASP A 39 -2.34 14.87 1.79
C ASP A 39 -2.47 14.58 3.29
N LEU A 40 -1.46 14.98 4.07
CA LEU A 40 -1.40 14.71 5.51
C LEU A 40 -2.54 15.38 6.30
N ARG A 41 -3.17 16.41 5.74
CA ARG A 41 -4.26 17.14 6.41
C ARG A 41 -5.58 16.36 6.41
N GLU A 42 -5.70 15.37 5.52
CA GLU A 42 -6.88 14.52 5.40
C GLU A 42 -6.73 13.18 6.13
N VAL A 43 -5.59 12.95 6.78
CA VAL A 43 -5.41 11.78 7.65
C VAL A 43 -6.35 11.92 8.85
N PRO A 44 -7.23 10.94 9.12
CA PRO A 44 -8.13 10.99 10.26
C PRO A 44 -7.36 10.82 11.58
N ASP A 45 -7.81 11.54 12.62
CA ASP A 45 -7.25 11.51 13.98
C ASP A 45 -5.71 11.52 14.05
N PRO A 46 -5.03 12.45 13.38
CA PRO A 46 -3.58 12.43 13.27
C PRO A 46 -2.93 12.73 14.64
N PRO A 47 -1.86 12.00 15.03
CA PRO A 47 -1.05 12.34 16.19
C PRO A 47 -0.59 13.80 16.14
N SER A 48 -0.33 14.41 17.29
CA SER A 48 0.09 15.82 17.39
C SER A 48 1.32 16.14 16.53
N ALA A 49 2.30 15.23 16.50
CA ALA A 49 3.48 15.34 15.65
C ALA A 49 3.11 15.38 14.15
N LEU A 50 2.19 14.53 13.71
CA LEU A 50 1.72 14.50 12.32
C LEU A 50 0.91 15.76 11.97
N ARG A 51 0.12 16.29 12.92
CA ARG A 51 -0.57 17.58 12.75
C ARG A 51 0.40 18.74 12.51
N LEU A 52 1.51 18.77 13.25
CA LEU A 52 2.55 19.79 13.05
C LEU A 52 3.24 19.60 11.69
N ALA A 53 3.58 18.36 11.34
CA ALA A 53 4.17 18.05 10.03
C ALA A 53 3.24 18.48 8.88
N ALA A 54 1.94 18.21 8.97
CA ALA A 54 0.94 18.58 7.96
C ALA A 54 0.80 20.10 7.75
N ARG A 55 1.17 20.93 8.74
CA ARG A 55 1.17 22.41 8.59
C ARG A 55 2.40 22.92 7.84
N LEU A 56 3.51 22.20 7.92
CA LEU A 56 4.77 22.57 7.27
C LEU A 56 4.88 21.93 5.87
N VAL A 57 4.49 20.66 5.78
CA VAL A 57 4.58 19.82 4.60
C VAL A 57 3.24 19.10 4.44
N PRO A 58 2.22 19.76 3.86
CA PRO A 58 0.88 19.18 3.75
C PRO A 58 0.83 18.00 2.78
N VAL A 59 1.71 17.98 1.79
CA VAL A 59 1.73 16.96 0.73
C VAL A 59 3.02 16.17 0.77
N VAL A 60 2.89 14.85 0.86
CA VAL A 60 4.00 13.89 0.80
C VAL A 60 3.92 13.12 -0.51
N ARG A 61 5.07 12.97 -1.16
CA ARG A 61 5.22 12.11 -2.34
C ARG A 61 6.06 10.92 -1.92
N ALA A 62 5.56 9.71 -2.12
CA ALA A 62 6.27 8.47 -1.83
C ALA A 62 6.48 7.69 -3.12
N THR A 63 7.65 7.08 -3.25
CA THR A 63 7.97 6.06 -4.24
C THR A 63 8.05 4.73 -3.50
N LEU A 64 7.40 3.71 -4.05
CA LEU A 64 7.39 2.35 -3.52
C LEU A 64 8.03 1.43 -4.55
N HIS A 65 8.97 0.62 -4.12
CA HIS A 65 9.61 -0.40 -4.95
C HIS A 65 9.49 -1.77 -4.29
N VAL A 66 9.12 -2.80 -5.07
CA VAL A 66 9.03 -4.18 -4.57
C VAL A 66 10.44 -4.75 -4.45
N GLU A 67 10.93 -4.93 -3.23
CA GLU A 67 12.26 -5.51 -2.98
C GLU A 67 12.22 -7.05 -3.04
N SER A 68 11.18 -7.65 -2.48
CA SER A 68 11.05 -9.10 -2.41
C SER A 68 9.63 -9.55 -2.12
N VAL A 69 9.35 -10.82 -2.44
CA VAL A 69 8.10 -11.50 -2.12
C VAL A 69 8.43 -12.84 -1.51
N VAL A 70 7.99 -13.06 -0.27
CA VAL A 70 8.26 -14.29 0.48
C VAL A 70 6.97 -14.78 1.10
N ALA A 71 6.59 -16.03 0.79
CA ALA A 71 5.40 -16.68 1.34
C ALA A 71 4.11 -15.83 1.24
N GLY A 72 3.90 -15.17 0.10
CA GLY A 72 2.73 -14.31 -0.14
C GLY A 72 2.80 -12.91 0.48
N THR A 73 3.90 -12.57 1.17
CA THR A 73 4.16 -11.23 1.70
C THR A 73 5.13 -10.47 0.80
N ALA A 74 4.73 -9.29 0.32
CA ALA A 74 5.59 -8.38 -0.41
C ALA A 74 6.29 -7.42 0.57
N VAL A 75 7.59 -7.22 0.40
CA VAL A 75 8.36 -6.18 1.09
C VAL A 75 8.61 -5.05 0.12
N LEU A 76 8.14 -3.87 0.49
CA LEU A 76 8.25 -2.64 -0.29
C LEU A 76 9.28 -1.72 0.37
N ALA A 77 10.28 -1.28 -0.39
CA ALA A 77 11.09 -0.12 -0.02
C ALA A 77 10.27 1.15 -0.26
N VAL A 78 10.37 2.11 0.65
CA VAL A 78 9.64 3.37 0.59
C VAL A 78 10.58 4.55 0.63
N GLU A 79 10.56 5.36 -0.43
CA GLU A 79 11.23 6.64 -0.48
C GLU A 79 10.20 7.75 -0.39
N ALA A 80 10.13 8.44 0.75
CA ALA A 80 9.24 9.58 0.92
C ALA A 80 9.99 10.92 0.77
N ASN A 81 9.48 11.75 -0.11
CA ASN A 81 9.88 13.13 -0.32
C ASN A 81 8.87 14.07 0.36
N ALA A 82 9.31 14.68 1.46
CA ALA A 82 8.52 15.57 2.30
C ALA A 82 9.32 16.81 2.72
N ALA A 83 9.92 17.53 1.76
CA ALA A 83 10.64 18.80 1.98
C ALA A 83 11.61 18.77 3.19
N GLY A 84 12.41 17.70 3.30
CA GLY A 84 13.39 17.53 4.38
C GLY A 84 12.92 16.67 5.57
N LEU A 85 11.66 16.19 5.59
CA LEU A 85 11.24 15.17 6.55
C LEU A 85 11.71 13.77 6.10
N PRO A 86 12.47 13.04 6.93
CA PRO A 86 12.91 11.68 6.59
C PRO A 86 11.74 10.71 6.48
N ALA A 87 11.76 9.83 5.48
CA ALA A 87 10.70 8.85 5.22
C ALA A 87 10.40 7.94 6.41
N HIS A 88 11.43 7.43 7.09
CA HIS A 88 11.27 6.57 8.27
C HIS A 88 10.49 7.25 9.41
N LYS A 89 10.55 8.59 9.53
CA LYS A 89 9.76 9.31 10.53
C LYS A 89 8.29 9.40 10.15
N LEU A 90 7.99 9.52 8.86
CA LEU A 90 6.62 9.56 8.37
C LEU A 90 5.96 8.19 8.44
N LEU A 91 6.69 7.13 8.11
CA LEU A 91 6.19 5.76 8.13
C LEU A 91 5.76 5.31 9.53
N GLY A 92 6.42 5.78 10.58
CA GLY A 92 5.99 5.51 11.97
C GLY A 92 4.57 5.98 12.30
N PHE A 93 3.97 6.85 11.48
CA PHE A 93 2.61 7.35 11.68
C PHE A 93 1.57 6.71 10.76
N VAL A 94 1.95 5.91 9.76
CA VAL A 94 0.99 5.39 8.76
C VAL A 94 0.44 4.02 9.11
N GLU A 95 1.11 3.22 9.94
CA GLU A 95 0.67 1.85 10.23
C GLU A 95 -0.73 1.82 10.85
N ALA A 96 -0.95 2.55 11.96
CA ALA A 96 -2.25 2.53 12.64
C ALA A 96 -3.41 3.03 11.74
N PRO A 97 -3.26 4.14 10.98
CA PRO A 97 -4.26 4.55 9.99
C PRO A 97 -4.53 3.50 8.90
N LEU A 98 -3.48 2.87 8.35
CA LEU A 98 -3.63 1.82 7.34
C LEU A 98 -4.38 0.60 7.90
N GLN A 99 -4.00 0.16 9.09
CA GLN A 99 -4.69 -0.93 9.79
C GLN A 99 -6.15 -0.58 10.10
N GLY A 100 -6.43 0.69 10.46
CA GLY A 100 -7.79 1.19 10.62
C GLY A 100 -8.62 1.06 9.34
N ALA A 101 -8.04 1.48 8.21
CA ALA A 101 -8.68 1.36 6.90
C ALA A 101 -8.93 -0.11 6.52
N LEU A 102 -7.94 -1.00 6.71
CA LEU A 102 -8.10 -2.43 6.46
C LEU A 102 -9.27 -3.01 7.28
N ARG A 103 -9.33 -2.72 8.58
CA ARG A 103 -10.43 -3.15 9.44
C ARG A 103 -11.78 -2.65 8.95
N SER A 104 -11.89 -1.40 8.52
CA SER A 104 -13.17 -0.87 8.00
C SER A 104 -13.65 -1.54 6.72
N HIS A 105 -12.75 -2.20 5.98
CA HIS A 105 -13.06 -2.99 4.80
C HIS A 105 -13.16 -4.49 5.08
N GLY A 106 -13.15 -4.92 6.35
CA GLY A 106 -13.19 -6.33 6.73
C GLY A 106 -11.89 -7.09 6.40
N LEU A 107 -10.81 -6.38 6.13
CA LEU A 107 -9.50 -6.94 5.81
C LEU A 107 -8.64 -7.10 7.08
N PRO A 108 -7.74 -8.10 7.10
CA PRO A 108 -6.86 -8.33 8.23
C PRO A 108 -5.91 -7.13 8.44
N PRO A 109 -5.99 -6.40 9.57
CA PRO A 109 -5.12 -5.25 9.81
C PRO A 109 -3.64 -5.62 9.80
N GLU A 110 -3.30 -6.79 10.33
CA GLU A 110 -1.94 -7.30 10.41
C GLU A 110 -1.30 -7.58 9.04
N ALA A 111 -2.08 -7.53 7.95
CA ALA A 111 -1.59 -7.67 6.60
C ALA A 111 -0.73 -6.48 6.15
N VAL A 112 -0.69 -5.38 6.90
CA VAL A 112 0.26 -4.29 6.65
C VAL A 112 1.05 -3.99 7.91
N ARG A 113 2.37 -3.98 7.76
CA ARG A 113 3.32 -3.66 8.85
C ARG A 113 4.41 -2.75 8.35
N VAL A 114 4.75 -1.73 9.15
CA VAL A 114 5.91 -0.90 8.89
C VAL A 114 7.14 -1.60 9.47
N LEU A 115 8.16 -1.75 8.65
CA LEU A 115 9.44 -2.34 9.01
C LEU A 115 10.50 -1.23 9.23
N PRO A 116 11.63 -1.55 9.87
CA PRO A 116 12.79 -0.67 9.90
C PRO A 116 13.27 -0.28 8.49
N ASP A 117 14.13 0.74 8.43
CA ASP A 117 14.80 1.17 7.18
C ASP A 117 13.84 1.58 6.05
N ALA A 118 12.72 2.19 6.43
CA ALA A 118 11.70 2.70 5.52
C ALA A 118 11.10 1.62 4.60
N ARG A 119 10.82 0.45 5.17
CA ARG A 119 10.16 -0.66 4.47
C ARG A 119 8.75 -0.89 4.97
N VAL A 120 7.91 -1.50 4.13
CA VAL A 120 6.56 -1.92 4.47
C VAL A 120 6.37 -3.36 4.02
N ALA A 121 5.93 -4.23 4.93
CA ALA A 121 5.47 -5.57 4.59
C ALA A 121 3.97 -5.55 4.32
N VAL A 122 3.56 -6.16 3.21
CA VAL A 122 2.17 -6.31 2.79
C VAL A 122 1.89 -7.79 2.54
N ASP A 123 1.05 -8.40 3.38
CA ASP A 123 0.56 -9.77 3.19
C ASP A 123 -0.51 -9.79 2.08
N VAL A 124 -0.04 -9.93 0.85
CA VAL A 124 -0.90 -9.94 -0.34
C VAL A 124 -1.78 -11.18 -0.35
N GLN A 125 -1.30 -12.32 0.16
CA GLN A 125 -2.09 -13.54 0.28
C GLN A 125 -3.32 -13.33 1.19
N ALA A 126 -3.13 -12.74 2.36
CA ALA A 126 -4.22 -12.47 3.29
C ALA A 126 -5.24 -11.47 2.73
N LEU A 127 -4.75 -10.43 2.05
CA LEU A 127 -5.61 -9.44 1.38
C LEU A 127 -6.43 -10.06 0.23
N LEU A 128 -5.80 -10.89 -0.60
CA LEU A 128 -6.48 -11.60 -1.67
C LEU A 128 -7.43 -12.66 -1.15
N GLY A 129 -7.11 -13.34 -0.04
CA GLY A 129 -8.00 -14.32 0.58
C GLY A 129 -9.36 -13.71 0.93
N GLY A 130 -9.40 -12.48 1.44
CA GLY A 130 -10.66 -11.79 1.72
C GLY A 130 -11.54 -11.54 0.49
N VAL A 131 -10.95 -11.46 -0.70
CA VAL A 131 -11.65 -11.12 -1.95
C VAL A 131 -11.92 -12.36 -2.81
N LEU A 132 -10.93 -13.23 -2.94
CA LEU A 132 -10.91 -14.34 -3.87
C LEU A 132 -11.47 -15.63 -3.28
N GLU A 133 -11.62 -15.78 -1.95
CA GLU A 133 -12.06 -17.04 -1.34
C GLU A 133 -13.40 -17.54 -1.90
N HIS A 134 -14.33 -16.62 -2.22
CA HIS A 134 -15.63 -16.97 -2.78
C HIS A 134 -15.58 -17.42 -4.25
N THR A 135 -14.55 -17.02 -4.99
CA THR A 135 -14.42 -17.31 -6.43
C THR A 135 -13.37 -18.39 -6.71
N PHE A 136 -12.32 -18.45 -5.91
CA PHE A 136 -11.14 -19.29 -6.04
C PHE A 136 -10.71 -19.83 -4.66
N PRO A 137 -11.54 -20.68 -4.02
CA PRO A 137 -11.21 -21.25 -2.71
C PRO A 137 -9.90 -22.03 -2.78
N GLY A 138 -9.00 -21.76 -1.83
CA GLY A 138 -7.68 -22.39 -1.78
C GLY A 138 -6.60 -21.73 -2.64
N PHE A 139 -6.87 -20.58 -3.27
CA PHE A 139 -5.86 -19.86 -4.04
C PHE A 139 -4.62 -19.53 -3.20
N GLN A 140 -3.46 -19.95 -3.70
CA GLN A 140 -2.15 -19.66 -3.11
C GLN A 140 -1.32 -18.83 -4.08
N LEU A 141 -0.96 -17.63 -3.65
CA LEU A 141 -0.02 -16.75 -4.32
C LEU A 141 1.37 -17.40 -4.31
N THR A 142 1.89 -17.66 -5.49
CA THR A 142 3.23 -18.23 -5.71
C THR A 142 4.25 -17.17 -6.13
N GLU A 143 3.80 -16.13 -6.85
CA GLU A 143 4.67 -15.06 -7.32
C GLU A 143 3.91 -13.74 -7.36
N LEU A 144 4.61 -12.66 -7.02
CA LEU A 144 4.18 -11.29 -7.25
C LEU A 144 5.34 -10.54 -7.88
N ALA A 145 5.09 -9.86 -8.98
CA ALA A 145 6.05 -9.01 -9.65
C ALA A 145 5.40 -7.69 -10.03
N PHE A 146 6.18 -6.61 -9.99
CA PHE A 146 5.79 -5.33 -10.55
C PHE A 146 6.86 -4.90 -11.55
N ALA A 147 6.47 -4.73 -12.80
CA ALA A 147 7.36 -4.32 -13.87
C ALA A 147 6.58 -3.51 -14.89
N ASP A 148 7.20 -2.46 -15.44
CA ASP A 148 6.63 -1.63 -16.50
C ASP A 148 5.20 -1.14 -16.18
N GLY A 149 4.95 -0.74 -14.92
CA GLY A 149 3.64 -0.25 -14.47
C GLY A 149 2.57 -1.33 -14.27
N THR A 150 2.93 -2.61 -14.42
CA THR A 150 2.01 -3.74 -14.36
C THR A 150 2.32 -4.64 -13.18
N LEU A 151 1.29 -4.91 -12.38
CA LEU A 151 1.30 -5.89 -11.30
C LEU A 151 0.94 -7.27 -11.87
N ARG A 152 1.84 -8.24 -11.71
CA ARG A 152 1.62 -9.64 -12.05
C ARG A 152 1.51 -10.47 -10.78
N LEU A 153 0.45 -11.24 -10.69
CA LEU A 153 0.15 -12.20 -9.62
C LEU A 153 0.05 -13.59 -10.25
N ASP A 154 0.93 -14.50 -9.84
CA ASP A 154 0.83 -15.91 -10.19
C ASP A 154 0.44 -16.71 -8.95
N GLY A 155 -0.51 -17.62 -9.12
CA GLY A 155 -0.90 -18.52 -8.04
C GLY A 155 -1.48 -19.84 -8.53
N ARG A 156 -1.65 -20.75 -7.60
CA ARG A 156 -2.20 -22.09 -7.80
C ARG A 156 -3.46 -22.28 -6.97
N LEU A 157 -4.28 -23.25 -7.37
CA LEU A 157 -5.41 -23.78 -6.60
C LEU A 157 -5.00 -25.08 -5.93
#